data_AF-A0A968VSY7-F1
#
_entry.id   AF-A0A968VSY7-F1
#
_cell.length_a   1.000
_cell.length_b   1.000
_cell.length_c   1.000
_cell.angle_alpha   90.00
_cell.angle_beta   90.00
_cell.angle_gamma   90.00
#
_symmetry.space_group_name_H-M   'P 1'
#
loop_
_entity.id
_entity.type
_entity.pdbx_description
1 polymer ?
#
loop_
_entity_poly.entity_id
_entity_poly.type
_entity_poly.pdbx_seq_one_letter_code
_entity_poly.pdbx_strand_id
1 'polypeptide(L)'
;MPAHEELERSTAALSAALDAFVTVPDASRLAVARESWRSAARAWSGVELYALRETMVLHGQIGKWPVNVPQIEAIIGKTGGPLPNVAQVAASGSPLKGLFAIEYLLYDPSVDDAALSARYTSDALAARRAAYLSALGGDVHASSTTLRVLWSDGANNLGARFAEAALDGGELNGSISMLTNEAIGLLETMANEKLGAPRGLRSYGAPAPESAQAWRSASSAELLTANLESIAAVFGSGTSAAPTGIAAYPYLPRRAGACGSAAAA
;
A
#
# COMPACT_ATOMS: atom_id res chain seq x y z
N MET A 1 2.02 -16.96 0.22
CA MET A 1 1.94 -16.22 1.50
C MET A 1 0.67 -15.37 1.50
N PRO A 2 -0.26 -15.55 2.46
CA PRO A 2 -1.64 -15.07 2.34
C PRO A 2 -1.80 -13.57 2.06
N ALA A 3 -1.01 -12.70 2.70
CA ALA A 3 -1.11 -11.25 2.48
C ALA A 3 -0.69 -10.82 1.05
N HIS A 4 0.30 -11.49 0.46
CA HIS A 4 0.71 -11.23 -0.92
C HIS A 4 -0.28 -11.79 -1.95
N GLU A 5 -0.92 -12.93 -1.65
CA GLU A 5 -2.01 -13.48 -2.46
C GLU A 5 -3.25 -12.58 -2.44
N GLU A 6 -3.56 -11.99 -1.27
CA GLU A 6 -4.61 -10.98 -1.13
C GLU A 6 -4.32 -9.74 -1.97
N LEU A 7 -3.09 -9.23 -1.91
CA LEU A 7 -2.68 -8.07 -2.71
C LEU A 7 -2.77 -8.36 -4.22
N GLU A 8 -2.28 -9.50 -4.69
CA GLU A 8 -2.36 -9.90 -6.10
C GLU A 8 -3.81 -9.95 -6.59
N ARG A 9 -4.69 -10.60 -5.81
CA ARG A 9 -6.12 -10.72 -6.16
C ARG A 9 -6.84 -9.38 -6.11
N SER A 10 -6.59 -8.56 -5.09
CA SER A 10 -7.19 -7.23 -4.98
C SER A 10 -6.71 -6.28 -6.09
N THR A 11 -5.45 -6.36 -6.51
CA THR A 11 -4.94 -5.58 -7.64
C THR A 11 -5.43 -6.08 -9.00
N ALA A 12 -5.68 -7.39 -9.15
CA ALA A 12 -6.36 -7.94 -10.33
C ALA A 12 -7.79 -7.39 -10.45
N ALA A 13 -8.55 -7.39 -9.34
CA ALA A 13 -9.89 -6.83 -9.27
C ALA A 13 -9.89 -5.32 -9.57
N LEU A 14 -8.93 -4.58 -9.02
CA LEU A 14 -8.73 -3.17 -9.34
C LEU A 14 -8.48 -2.96 -10.84
N SER A 15 -7.53 -3.71 -11.44
CA SER A 15 -7.26 -3.58 -12.89
C SER A 15 -8.52 -3.76 -13.73
N ALA A 16 -9.30 -4.80 -13.45
CA ALA A 16 -10.56 -5.06 -14.15
C ALA A 16 -11.59 -3.93 -13.94
N ALA A 17 -11.69 -3.38 -12.73
CA ALA A 17 -12.59 -2.27 -12.43
C ALA A 17 -12.18 -0.97 -13.14
N LEU A 18 -10.87 -0.70 -13.26
CA LEU A 18 -10.35 0.44 -14.02
C LEU A 18 -10.68 0.30 -15.50
N ASP A 19 -10.44 -0.88 -16.08
CA ASP A 19 -10.77 -1.16 -17.50
C ASP A 19 -12.27 -0.99 -17.78
N ALA A 20 -13.11 -1.47 -16.86
CA ALA A 20 -14.56 -1.28 -16.96
C ALA A 20 -14.94 0.20 -16.90
N PHE A 21 -14.35 0.98 -15.99
CA PHE A 21 -14.60 2.42 -15.86
C PHE A 21 -14.13 3.21 -17.08
N VAL A 22 -12.92 2.97 -17.60
CA VAL A 22 -12.44 3.73 -18.76
C VAL A 22 -13.17 3.35 -20.06
N THR A 23 -13.75 2.15 -20.14
CA THR A 23 -14.59 1.74 -21.28
C THR A 23 -15.95 2.44 -21.26
N VAL A 24 -16.53 2.63 -20.07
CA VAL A 24 -17.80 3.35 -19.90
C VAL A 24 -17.69 4.25 -18.66
N PRO A 25 -17.22 5.50 -18.80
CA PRO A 25 -16.99 6.36 -17.65
C PRO A 25 -18.32 6.94 -17.12
N ASP A 26 -18.86 6.28 -16.10
CA ASP A 26 -20.07 6.68 -15.38
C ASP A 26 -19.89 6.55 -13.86
N ALA A 27 -20.83 7.14 -13.11
CA ALA A 27 -20.78 7.15 -11.65
C ALA A 27 -20.81 5.75 -11.02
N SER A 28 -21.51 4.78 -11.64
CA SER A 28 -21.59 3.42 -11.12
C SER A 28 -20.25 2.70 -11.22
N ARG A 29 -19.57 2.81 -12.37
CA ARG A 29 -18.26 2.19 -12.58
C ARG A 29 -17.15 2.94 -11.85
N LEU A 30 -17.26 4.25 -11.72
CA LEU A 30 -16.38 5.04 -10.86
C LEU A 30 -16.44 4.55 -9.40
N ALA A 31 -17.65 4.32 -8.87
CA ALA A 31 -17.82 3.78 -7.52
C ALA A 31 -17.17 2.39 -7.35
N VAL A 32 -17.34 1.49 -8.33
CA VAL A 32 -16.69 0.17 -8.33
C VAL A 32 -15.17 0.26 -8.40
N ALA A 33 -14.63 1.14 -9.24
CA ALA A 33 -13.20 1.40 -9.34
C ALA A 33 -12.61 1.93 -8.03
N ARG A 34 -13.31 2.86 -7.38
CA ARG A 34 -12.94 3.44 -6.09
C ARG A 34 -12.93 2.41 -4.96
N GLU A 35 -13.94 1.55 -4.90
CA GLU A 35 -14.01 0.48 -3.89
C GLU A 35 -12.93 -0.58 -4.11
N SER A 36 -12.69 -0.97 -5.36
CA SER A 36 -11.61 -1.88 -5.72
C SER A 36 -10.23 -1.28 -5.38
N TRP A 37 -10.08 0.03 -5.55
CA TRP A 37 -8.86 0.75 -5.14
C TRP A 37 -8.68 0.71 -3.63
N ARG A 38 -9.73 0.97 -2.84
CA ARG A 38 -9.65 0.91 -1.36
C ARG A 38 -9.23 -0.48 -0.89
N SER A 39 -9.86 -1.53 -1.45
CA SER A 39 -9.51 -2.92 -1.15
C SER A 39 -8.04 -3.22 -1.46
N ALA A 40 -7.55 -2.83 -2.64
CA ALA A 40 -6.16 -3.00 -3.03
C ALA A 40 -5.19 -2.18 -2.16
N ALA A 41 -5.53 -0.95 -1.80
CA ALA A 41 -4.74 -0.09 -0.93
C ALA A 41 -4.65 -0.67 0.49
N ARG A 42 -5.76 -1.19 1.02
CA ARG A 42 -5.78 -1.87 2.32
C ARG A 42 -4.93 -3.15 2.31
N ALA A 43 -5.07 -3.98 1.28
CA ALA A 43 -4.24 -5.17 1.10
C ALA A 43 -2.75 -4.83 0.99
N TRP A 44 -2.42 -3.76 0.26
CA TRP A 44 -1.07 -3.23 0.16
C TRP A 44 -0.50 -2.83 1.53
N SER A 45 -1.27 -2.10 2.35
CA SER A 45 -0.83 -1.75 3.70
C SER A 45 -0.63 -2.97 4.60
N GLY A 46 -1.34 -4.07 4.33
CA GLY A 46 -1.09 -5.36 4.98
C GLY A 46 0.27 -5.97 4.65
N VAL A 47 0.87 -5.67 3.50
CA VAL A 47 2.18 -6.22 3.10
C VAL A 47 3.36 -5.30 3.38
N GLU A 48 3.12 -4.03 3.75
CA GLU A 48 4.20 -3.05 4.03
C GLU A 48 5.19 -3.53 5.12
N LEU A 49 4.76 -4.39 6.04
CA LEU A 49 5.63 -5.02 7.05
C LEU A 49 6.72 -5.92 6.46
N TYR A 50 6.53 -6.42 5.23
CA TYR A 50 7.43 -7.36 4.57
C TYR A 50 8.30 -6.66 3.50
N ALA A 51 8.54 -5.35 3.66
CA ALA A 51 9.32 -4.51 2.75
C ALA A 51 10.83 -4.74 2.84
N LEU A 52 11.26 -6.00 2.81
CA LEU A 52 12.67 -6.37 2.87
C LEU A 52 13.48 -5.70 1.75
N ARG A 53 14.79 -5.57 1.97
CA ARG A 53 15.71 -4.91 1.03
C ARG A 53 15.58 -5.42 -0.40
N GLU A 54 15.36 -6.71 -0.62
CA GLU A 54 15.18 -7.30 -1.95
C GLU A 54 13.85 -6.91 -2.62
N THR A 55 12.81 -6.56 -1.86
CA THR A 55 11.48 -6.22 -2.38
C THR A 55 11.21 -4.71 -2.42
N MET A 56 12.07 -3.89 -1.81
CA MET A 56 11.86 -2.45 -1.64
C MET A 56 11.59 -1.69 -2.96
N VAL A 57 12.19 -2.12 -4.07
CA VAL A 57 11.89 -1.54 -5.40
C VAL A 57 10.44 -1.83 -5.81
N LEU A 58 9.98 -3.08 -5.69
CA LEU A 58 8.60 -3.45 -5.98
C LEU A 58 7.63 -2.72 -5.05
N HIS A 59 7.99 -2.56 -3.78
CA HIS A 59 7.21 -1.79 -2.83
C HIS A 59 7.03 -0.33 -3.27
N GLY A 60 8.11 0.30 -3.74
CA GLY A 60 8.05 1.62 -4.36
C GLY A 60 7.18 1.64 -5.63
N GLN A 61 7.24 0.62 -6.48
CA GLN A 61 6.41 0.57 -7.69
C GLN A 61 4.91 0.42 -7.38
N ILE A 62 4.55 -0.30 -6.32
CA ILE A 62 3.14 -0.55 -5.96
C ILE A 62 2.55 0.63 -5.19
N GLY A 63 3.28 1.17 -4.20
CA GLY A 63 2.70 2.05 -3.18
C GLY A 63 3.50 3.32 -2.89
N LYS A 64 4.28 3.86 -3.83
CA LYS A 64 4.98 5.12 -3.59
C LYS A 64 4.00 6.27 -3.37
N TRP A 65 4.16 6.93 -2.23
CA TRP A 65 3.56 8.22 -1.91
C TRP A 65 4.65 9.17 -1.36
N PRO A 66 4.56 10.50 -1.60
CA PRO A 66 3.63 11.17 -2.50
C PRO A 66 3.95 10.92 -3.98
N VAL A 67 2.95 11.15 -4.84
CA VAL A 67 3.09 11.09 -6.30
C VAL A 67 3.49 12.45 -6.88
N ASN A 68 4.11 12.45 -8.06
CA ASN A 68 4.48 13.67 -8.77
C ASN A 68 3.37 14.07 -9.76
N VAL A 69 2.35 14.77 -9.25
CA VAL A 69 1.18 15.23 -10.04
C VAL A 69 1.59 16.02 -11.29
N PRO A 70 2.50 17.02 -11.24
CA PRO A 70 2.94 17.73 -12.45
C PRO A 70 3.48 16.81 -13.55
N GLN A 71 4.26 15.78 -13.19
CA GLN A 71 4.80 14.83 -14.17
C GLN A 71 3.75 13.84 -14.67
N ILE A 72 2.81 13.41 -13.82
CA ILE A 72 1.65 12.61 -14.23
C ILE A 72 0.85 13.37 -15.30
N GLU A 73 0.50 14.63 -15.03
CA GLU A 73 -0.24 15.46 -15.98
C GLU A 73 0.57 15.76 -17.24
N ALA A 74 1.91 15.86 -17.16
CA ALA A 74 2.77 15.96 -18.34
C ALA A 74 2.76 14.70 -19.22
N ILE A 75 2.67 13.50 -18.62
CA ILE A 75 2.53 12.23 -19.36
C ILE A 75 1.19 12.20 -20.09
N ILE A 76 0.11 12.55 -19.38
CA ILE A 76 -1.25 12.58 -19.92
C ILE A 76 -1.35 13.63 -21.03
N GLY A 77 -0.79 14.82 -20.82
CA GLY A 77 -0.82 15.95 -21.75
C GLY A 77 0.12 15.83 -22.96
N LYS A 78 0.92 14.78 -23.09
CA LYS A 78 1.87 14.61 -24.20
C LYS A 78 1.16 14.30 -25.53
N THR A 79 0.70 15.33 -26.24
CA THR A 79 0.04 15.20 -27.55
C THR A 79 1.01 14.82 -28.68
N GLY A 80 0.51 14.15 -29.72
CA GLY A 80 1.30 13.80 -30.92
C GLY A 80 2.13 12.52 -30.82
N GLY A 81 2.11 11.83 -29.68
CA GLY A 81 2.70 10.50 -29.49
C GLY A 81 1.66 9.40 -29.24
N PRO A 82 2.08 8.13 -29.18
CA PRO A 82 1.19 7.02 -28.85
C PRO A 82 0.50 7.24 -27.49
N LEU A 83 -0.66 6.59 -27.31
CA LEU A 83 -1.32 6.58 -26.02
C LEU A 83 -0.44 5.91 -24.96
N PRO A 84 -0.49 6.37 -23.70
CA PRO A 84 0.15 5.68 -22.59
C PRO A 84 -0.22 4.20 -22.55
N ASN A 85 0.74 3.33 -22.26
CA ASN A 85 0.52 1.89 -22.14
C ASN A 85 1.30 1.30 -20.97
N VAL A 86 0.99 0.05 -20.61
CA VAL A 86 1.57 -0.65 -19.46
C VAL A 86 3.09 -0.67 -19.51
N ALA A 87 3.72 -0.91 -20.67
CA ALA A 87 5.18 -0.95 -20.77
C ALA A 87 5.84 0.41 -20.47
N GLN A 88 5.22 1.51 -20.91
CA GLN A 88 5.68 2.87 -20.59
C GLN A 88 5.52 3.20 -19.11
N VAL A 89 4.39 2.82 -18.51
CA VAL A 89 4.15 2.98 -17.07
C VAL A 89 5.14 2.13 -16.26
N ALA A 90 5.38 0.89 -16.66
CA ALA A 90 6.33 -0.01 -16.01
C ALA A 90 7.75 0.58 -15.96
N ALA A 91 8.18 1.22 -17.04
CA ALA A 91 9.48 1.89 -17.16
C ALA A 91 9.55 3.26 -16.46
N SER A 92 8.41 3.81 -16.00
CA SER A 92 8.37 5.11 -15.32
C SER A 92 8.84 5.02 -13.86
N GLY A 93 9.27 6.16 -13.31
CA GLY A 93 9.67 6.24 -11.90
C GLY A 93 8.49 6.00 -10.95
N SER A 94 8.77 5.43 -9.78
CA SER A 94 7.75 5.10 -8.76
C SER A 94 6.76 6.23 -8.41
N PRO A 95 7.15 7.52 -8.33
CA PRO A 95 6.20 8.61 -8.06
C PRO A 95 5.17 8.87 -9.17
N LEU A 96 5.29 8.19 -10.32
CA LEU A 96 4.44 8.33 -11.50
C LEU A 96 3.56 7.10 -11.70
N LYS A 97 3.50 6.18 -10.72
CA LYS A 97 2.74 4.94 -10.87
C LYS A 97 2.27 4.36 -9.54
N GLY A 98 1.64 3.19 -9.62
CA GLY A 98 1.12 2.47 -8.47
C GLY A 98 -0.19 3.03 -7.93
N LEU A 99 -0.57 2.55 -6.75
CA LEU A 99 -1.87 2.79 -6.13
C LEU A 99 -2.17 4.27 -5.91
N PHE A 100 -1.19 5.08 -5.49
CA PHE A 100 -1.44 6.49 -5.21
C PHE A 100 -1.52 7.36 -6.47
N ALA A 101 -0.98 6.90 -7.60
CA ALA A 101 -1.22 7.54 -8.90
C ALA A 101 -2.65 7.25 -9.39
N ILE A 102 -3.12 6.01 -9.17
CA ILE A 102 -4.51 5.62 -9.43
C ILE A 102 -5.46 6.44 -8.52
N GLU A 103 -5.12 6.62 -7.24
CA GLU A 103 -5.92 7.44 -6.32
C GLU A 103 -6.11 8.86 -6.87
N TYR A 104 -5.03 9.50 -7.30
CA TYR A 104 -5.08 10.84 -7.87
C TYR A 104 -6.05 10.95 -9.06
N LEU A 105 -6.11 9.91 -9.89
CA LEU A 105 -6.96 9.87 -11.08
C LEU A 105 -8.43 9.55 -10.78
N LEU A 106 -8.72 8.86 -9.67
CA LEU A 106 -10.07 8.47 -9.26
C LEU A 106 -10.72 9.41 -8.23
N TYR A 107 -9.91 10.18 -7.49
CA TYR A 107 -10.37 10.99 -6.38
C TYR A 107 -9.92 12.44 -6.52
N ASP A 108 -10.90 13.33 -6.51
CA ASP A 108 -10.68 14.76 -6.43
C ASP A 108 -11.77 15.38 -5.53
N PRO A 109 -11.43 15.79 -4.30
CA PRO A 109 -12.41 16.30 -3.34
C PRO A 109 -13.00 17.67 -3.75
N SER A 110 -12.48 18.30 -4.80
CA SER A 110 -12.98 19.60 -5.28
C SER A 110 -14.11 19.51 -6.31
N VAL A 111 -14.43 18.31 -6.79
CA VAL A 111 -15.44 18.10 -7.85
C VAL A 111 -16.36 16.93 -7.49
N ASP A 112 -17.56 16.92 -8.08
CA ASP A 112 -18.47 15.78 -7.98
C ASP A 112 -18.12 14.66 -8.97
N ASP A 113 -18.82 13.54 -8.85
CA ASP A 113 -18.58 12.34 -9.66
C ASP A 113 -18.88 12.55 -11.15
N ALA A 114 -19.82 13.44 -11.49
CA ALA A 114 -20.15 13.75 -12.87
C ALA A 114 -19.01 14.54 -13.53
N ALA A 115 -18.48 15.55 -12.83
CA ALA A 115 -17.33 16.33 -13.26
C ALA A 115 -16.04 15.50 -13.32
N LEU A 116 -15.83 14.57 -12.38
CA LEU A 116 -14.69 13.64 -12.46
C LEU A 116 -14.83 12.70 -13.67
N SER A 117 -16.02 12.12 -13.89
CA SER A 117 -16.27 11.23 -15.03
C SER A 117 -16.13 11.96 -16.38
N ALA A 118 -16.47 13.26 -16.44
CA ALA A 118 -16.28 14.09 -17.62
C ALA A 118 -14.81 14.20 -18.07
N ARG A 119 -13.84 14.01 -17.15
CA ARG A 119 -12.39 13.94 -17.47
C ARG A 119 -12.01 12.74 -18.33
N TYR A 120 -12.88 11.75 -18.43
CA TYR A 120 -12.69 10.51 -19.19
C TYR A 120 -13.62 10.41 -20.41
N THR A 121 -14.50 11.40 -20.63
CA THR A 121 -15.43 11.40 -21.78
C THR A 121 -15.22 12.60 -22.69
N SER A 122 -15.46 13.82 -22.19
CA SER A 122 -15.51 15.05 -22.99
C SER A 122 -14.24 15.90 -22.93
N ASP A 123 -13.35 15.64 -21.97
CA ASP A 123 -12.07 16.36 -21.86
C ASP A 123 -11.16 16.10 -23.08
N ALA A 124 -10.40 17.10 -23.50
CA ALA A 124 -9.50 16.98 -24.66
C ALA A 124 -8.43 15.89 -24.47
N LEU A 125 -8.08 15.57 -23.22
CA LEU A 125 -7.11 14.53 -22.84
C LEU A 125 -7.78 13.23 -22.37
N ALA A 126 -9.12 13.11 -22.48
CA ALA A 126 -9.88 11.97 -21.98
C ALA A 126 -9.32 10.62 -22.39
N ALA A 127 -9.05 10.42 -23.69
CA ALA A 127 -8.48 9.18 -24.21
C ALA A 127 -7.08 8.86 -23.62
N ARG A 128 -6.26 9.89 -23.39
CA ARG A 128 -4.91 9.72 -22.81
C ARG A 128 -4.98 9.42 -21.32
N ARG A 129 -5.89 10.07 -20.60
CA ARG A 129 -6.15 9.83 -19.17
C ARG A 129 -6.70 8.42 -18.94
N ALA A 130 -7.66 8.00 -19.76
CA ALA A 130 -8.19 6.64 -19.79
C ALA A 130 -7.08 5.59 -20.03
N ALA A 131 -6.28 5.79 -21.08
CA ALA A 131 -5.17 4.89 -21.40
C ALA A 131 -4.12 4.81 -20.28
N TYR A 132 -3.80 5.94 -19.64
CA TYR A 132 -2.88 5.97 -18.51
C TYR A 132 -3.45 5.29 -17.27
N LEU A 133 -4.73 5.50 -16.95
CA LEU A 133 -5.40 4.84 -15.82
C LEU A 133 -5.45 3.31 -15.99
N SER A 134 -5.82 2.83 -17.17
CA SER A 134 -5.78 1.38 -17.50
C SER A 134 -4.36 0.83 -17.41
N ALA A 135 -3.37 1.56 -17.95
CA ALA A 135 -1.96 1.17 -17.88
C ALA A 135 -1.42 1.08 -16.44
N LEU A 136 -1.86 1.96 -15.54
CA LEU A 136 -1.54 1.90 -14.11
C LEU A 136 -2.13 0.65 -13.44
N GLY A 137 -3.37 0.28 -13.79
CA GLY A 137 -4.02 -0.96 -13.32
C GLY A 137 -3.24 -2.21 -13.70
N GLY A 138 -2.83 -2.30 -14.97
CA GLY A 138 -2.01 -3.40 -15.45
C GLY A 138 -0.63 -3.48 -14.78
N ASP A 139 0.05 -2.34 -14.63
CA ASP A 139 1.38 -2.28 -13.98
C ASP A 139 1.30 -2.69 -12.50
N VAL A 140 0.35 -2.15 -11.73
CA VAL A 140 0.26 -2.45 -10.30
C VAL A 140 -0.09 -3.92 -10.03
N HIS A 141 -0.92 -4.53 -10.87
CA HIS A 141 -1.21 -5.96 -10.80
C HIS A 141 0.02 -6.80 -11.15
N ALA A 142 0.76 -6.44 -12.21
CA ALA A 142 1.98 -7.14 -12.60
C ALA A 142 3.08 -7.05 -11.52
N SER A 143 3.28 -5.87 -10.92
CA SER A 143 4.21 -5.69 -9.80
C SER A 143 3.79 -6.51 -8.58
N SER A 144 2.50 -6.57 -8.26
CA SER A 144 1.97 -7.35 -7.14
C SER A 144 2.12 -8.86 -7.36
N THR A 145 1.88 -9.32 -8.59
CA THR A 145 2.14 -10.71 -9.02
C THR A 145 3.62 -11.06 -8.84
N THR A 146 4.51 -10.18 -9.32
CA THR A 146 5.96 -10.36 -9.19
C THR A 146 6.37 -10.44 -7.71
N LEU A 147 5.81 -9.59 -6.86
CA LEU A 147 6.05 -9.62 -5.42
C LEU A 147 5.59 -10.94 -4.80
N ARG A 148 4.38 -11.44 -5.13
CA ARG A 148 3.88 -12.74 -4.65
C ARG A 148 4.80 -13.89 -5.05
N VAL A 149 5.18 -13.95 -6.33
CA VAL A 149 6.08 -14.98 -6.88
C VAL A 149 7.40 -14.99 -6.12
N LEU A 150 8.01 -13.81 -5.92
CA LEU A 150 9.28 -13.68 -5.22
C LEU A 150 9.21 -14.22 -3.77
N TRP A 151 8.06 -14.08 -3.12
CA TRP A 151 7.82 -14.58 -1.77
C TRP A 151 7.49 -16.06 -1.68
N SER A 152 6.86 -16.66 -2.69
CA SER A 152 6.19 -17.96 -2.52
C SER A 152 6.57 -19.04 -3.54
N ASP A 153 7.14 -18.66 -4.70
CA ASP A 153 7.30 -19.58 -5.83
C ASP A 153 8.78 -19.93 -6.07
N GLY A 154 9.06 -21.21 -6.33
CA GLY A 154 10.41 -21.72 -6.56
C GLY A 154 11.11 -22.24 -5.30
N ALA A 155 12.16 -23.06 -5.49
CA ALA A 155 12.83 -23.80 -4.40
C ALA A 155 13.59 -22.91 -3.40
N ASN A 156 13.99 -21.70 -3.79
CA ASN A 156 14.76 -20.74 -2.97
C ASN A 156 14.06 -19.38 -2.87
N ASN A 157 12.72 -19.37 -2.78
CA ASN A 157 11.96 -18.13 -2.65
C ASN A 157 12.27 -17.41 -1.32
N LEU A 158 11.88 -16.13 -1.23
CA LEU A 158 12.15 -15.34 -0.02
C LEU A 158 11.49 -15.95 1.22
N GLY A 159 10.28 -16.52 1.11
CA GLY A 159 9.61 -17.17 2.23
C GLY A 159 10.39 -18.37 2.78
N ALA A 160 10.95 -19.21 1.92
CA ALA A 160 11.78 -20.35 2.29
C ALA A 160 13.09 -19.89 2.95
N ARG A 161 13.81 -18.95 2.33
CA ARG A 161 15.04 -18.36 2.90
C ARG A 161 14.78 -17.70 4.25
N PHE A 162 13.63 -17.03 4.38
CA PHE A 162 13.20 -16.40 5.62
C PHE A 162 12.86 -17.42 6.71
N ALA A 163 12.22 -18.54 6.36
CA ALA A 163 11.96 -19.61 7.32
C ALA A 163 13.26 -20.32 7.77
N GLU A 164 14.19 -20.55 6.85
CA GLU A 164 15.50 -21.17 7.15
C GLU A 164 16.38 -20.28 8.03
N ALA A 165 16.41 -18.97 7.78
CA ALA A 165 17.15 -18.00 8.61
C ALA A 165 16.66 -17.94 10.08
N ALA A 166 15.49 -18.49 10.39
CA ALA A 166 15.00 -18.61 11.77
C ALA A 166 15.75 -19.68 12.58
N LEU A 167 16.32 -20.69 11.91
CA LEU A 167 16.85 -21.90 12.52
C LEU A 167 18.34 -21.80 12.89
N ASP A 168 19.04 -20.76 12.42
CA ASP A 168 20.49 -20.61 12.59
C ASP A 168 20.91 -19.88 13.89
N GLY A 169 19.96 -19.66 14.81
CA GLY A 169 20.20 -19.53 16.25
C GLY A 169 21.02 -18.34 16.79
N GLY A 170 21.57 -17.41 16.00
CA GLY A 170 22.54 -16.46 16.57
C GLY A 170 22.78 -15.08 15.95
N GLU A 171 22.19 -14.67 14.82
CA GLU A 171 22.67 -13.46 14.12
C GLU A 171 21.64 -12.33 13.93
N LEU A 172 22.15 -11.10 13.73
CA LEU A 172 21.37 -9.93 13.27
C LEU A 172 20.52 -10.21 12.02
N ASN A 173 20.84 -11.26 11.26
CA ASN A 173 20.16 -11.71 10.05
C ASN A 173 19.10 -12.80 10.28
N GLY A 174 18.82 -13.16 11.53
CA GLY A 174 17.72 -14.07 11.85
C GLY A 174 16.37 -13.48 11.44
N SER A 175 15.45 -14.32 10.98
CA SER A 175 14.16 -13.87 10.44
C SER A 175 13.31 -13.07 11.42
N ILE A 176 13.38 -13.39 12.71
CA ILE A 176 12.75 -12.61 13.79
C ILE A 176 13.38 -11.21 13.90
N SER A 177 14.71 -11.10 13.82
CA SER A 177 15.43 -9.82 13.86
C SER A 177 15.07 -8.96 12.65
N MET A 178 15.03 -9.56 11.46
CA MET A 178 14.59 -8.88 10.23
C MET A 178 13.18 -8.34 10.39
N LEU A 179 12.22 -9.17 10.83
CA LEU A 179 10.82 -8.76 10.99
C LEU A 179 10.64 -7.71 12.08
N THR A 180 11.41 -7.80 13.17
CA THR A 180 11.40 -6.79 14.24
C THR A 180 11.91 -5.45 13.73
N ASN A 181 12.99 -5.46 12.94
CA ASN A 181 13.52 -4.24 12.32
C ASN A 181 12.51 -3.63 11.35
N GLU A 182 11.87 -4.42 10.49
CA GLU A 182 10.82 -3.92 9.59
C GLU A 182 9.60 -3.40 10.35
N ALA A 183 9.20 -4.05 11.45
CA ALA A 183 8.10 -3.57 12.29
C ALA A 183 8.43 -2.22 12.94
N ILE A 184 9.64 -2.07 13.48
CA ILE A 184 10.12 -0.80 14.03
C ILE A 184 10.13 0.27 12.94
N GLY A 185 10.71 -0.03 11.78
CA GLY A 185 10.76 0.88 10.64
C GLY A 185 9.37 1.33 10.18
N LEU A 186 8.42 0.39 10.07
CA LEU A 186 7.05 0.71 9.71
C LEU A 186 6.37 1.59 10.77
N LEU A 187 6.55 1.30 12.06
CA LEU A 187 6.03 2.15 13.15
C LEU A 187 6.64 3.56 13.13
N GLU A 188 7.94 3.69 12.86
CA GLU A 188 8.59 4.99 12.69
C GLU A 188 8.05 5.75 11.48
N THR A 189 7.87 5.08 10.34
CA THR A 189 7.23 5.66 9.15
C THR A 189 5.80 6.11 9.47
N MET A 190 5.04 5.31 10.21
CA MET A 190 3.69 5.68 10.62
C MET A 190 3.69 6.91 11.52
N ALA A 191 4.52 6.93 12.55
CA ALA A 191 4.60 8.02 13.53
C ALA A 191 5.08 9.32 12.90
N ASN A 192 6.15 9.26 12.09
CA ASN A 192 6.82 10.45 11.56
C ASN A 192 6.26 10.92 10.23
N GLU A 193 5.87 9.99 9.34
CA GLU A 193 5.41 10.32 7.99
C GLU A 193 3.89 10.29 7.88
N LYS A 194 3.26 9.13 8.13
CA LYS A 194 1.82 8.95 7.88
C LYS A 194 0.92 9.74 8.86
N LEU A 195 1.40 9.98 10.09
CA LEU A 195 0.73 10.80 11.11
C LEU A 195 1.45 12.12 11.38
N GLY A 196 2.78 12.06 11.51
CA GLY A 196 3.59 13.22 11.89
C GLY A 196 3.55 14.33 10.85
N ALA A 197 3.84 14.03 9.57
CA ALA A 197 3.85 15.03 8.52
C ALA A 197 2.49 15.75 8.36
N PRO A 198 1.33 15.04 8.34
CA PRO A 198 0.02 15.70 8.31
C PRO A 198 -0.27 16.60 9.49
N ARG A 199 0.27 16.29 10.67
CA ARG A 199 0.13 17.08 11.89
C ARG A 199 1.13 18.24 12.00
N GLY A 200 1.95 18.45 10.97
CA GLY A 200 2.89 19.56 10.90
C GLY A 200 4.27 19.27 11.45
N LEU A 201 4.64 18.00 11.68
CA LEU A 201 6.00 17.62 12.09
C LEU A 201 7.06 18.08 11.08
N ARG A 202 6.71 18.14 9.79
CA ARG A 202 7.57 18.63 8.70
C ARG A 202 7.29 20.08 8.29
N SER A 203 6.43 20.77 9.02
CA SER A 203 5.93 22.10 8.68
C SER A 203 5.92 23.04 9.88
N TYR A 204 6.88 22.86 10.80
CA TYR A 204 7.06 23.70 11.99
C TYR A 204 5.77 23.87 12.83
N GLY A 205 4.95 22.82 12.91
CA GLY A 205 3.69 22.80 13.65
C GLY A 205 2.45 23.24 12.85
N ALA A 206 2.59 23.69 11.60
CA ALA A 206 1.46 23.96 10.73
C ALA A 206 0.86 22.65 10.18
N PRO A 207 -0.43 22.35 10.38
CA PRO A 207 -1.05 21.15 9.81
C PRO A 207 -0.96 21.12 8.27
N ALA A 208 -0.66 19.95 7.72
CA ALA A 208 -0.49 19.70 6.28
C ALA A 208 -1.29 18.47 5.85
N PRO A 209 -2.64 18.48 5.91
CA PRO A 209 -3.47 17.29 5.69
C PRO A 209 -3.26 16.62 4.32
N GLU A 210 -2.91 17.38 3.29
CA GLU A 210 -2.59 16.86 1.95
C GLU A 210 -1.28 16.05 1.88
N SER A 211 -0.48 16.09 2.94
CA SER A 211 0.65 15.19 3.12
C SER A 211 0.24 13.86 3.74
N ALA A 212 -1.04 13.59 4.01
CA ALA A 212 -1.42 12.25 4.45
C ALA A 212 -1.37 11.27 3.27
N GLN A 213 -0.93 10.03 3.53
CA GLN A 213 -1.13 8.94 2.59
C GLN A 213 -2.64 8.75 2.39
N ALA A 214 -3.10 8.56 1.14
CA ALA A 214 -4.52 8.39 0.83
C ALA A 214 -5.45 9.55 1.23
N TRP A 215 -4.96 10.80 1.22
CA TRP A 215 -5.76 11.95 1.64
C TRP A 215 -6.93 12.27 0.70
N ARG A 216 -6.81 11.97 -0.60
CA ARG A 216 -7.83 12.31 -1.61
C ARG A 216 -9.07 11.42 -1.48
N SER A 217 -8.84 10.15 -1.18
CA SER A 217 -9.86 9.14 -0.92
C SER A 217 -10.43 9.15 0.50
N ALA A 218 -9.80 9.92 1.40
CA ALA A 218 -10.03 9.92 2.84
C ALA A 218 -9.80 8.55 3.52
N SER A 219 -8.96 7.69 2.94
CA SER A 219 -8.66 6.34 3.46
C SER A 219 -7.42 6.29 4.37
N SER A 220 -6.80 7.41 4.73
CA SER A 220 -5.56 7.46 5.53
C SER A 220 -5.62 6.64 6.83
N ALA A 221 -6.70 6.76 7.60
CA ALA A 221 -6.86 6.05 8.87
C ALA A 221 -7.09 4.55 8.68
N GLU A 222 -7.79 4.17 7.61
CA GLU A 222 -8.02 2.77 7.25
C GLU A 222 -6.69 2.07 6.89
N LEU A 223 -5.85 2.72 6.09
CA LEU A 223 -4.54 2.19 5.72
C LEU A 223 -3.59 2.06 6.91
N LEU A 224 -3.59 3.07 7.81
CA LEU A 224 -2.86 3.00 9.08
C LEU A 224 -3.34 1.84 9.96
N THR A 225 -4.64 1.60 10.01
CA THR A 225 -5.22 0.47 10.75
C THR A 225 -4.75 -0.85 10.17
N ALA A 226 -4.73 -1.00 8.84
CA ALA A 226 -4.22 -2.20 8.18
C ALA A 226 -2.72 -2.45 8.45
N ASN A 227 -1.90 -1.39 8.56
CA ASN A 227 -0.50 -1.54 9.00
C ASN A 227 -0.41 -2.10 10.43
N LEU A 228 -1.20 -1.55 11.36
CA LEU A 228 -1.24 -2.02 12.75
C LEU A 228 -1.74 -3.46 12.86
N GLU A 229 -2.78 -3.81 12.10
CA GLU A 229 -3.31 -5.17 12.02
C GLU A 229 -2.26 -6.15 11.51
N SER A 230 -1.45 -5.75 10.51
CA SER A 230 -0.35 -6.57 9.99
C SER A 230 0.72 -6.84 11.04
N ILE A 231 1.15 -5.79 11.77
CA ILE A 231 2.11 -5.92 12.88
C ILE A 231 1.52 -6.80 13.99
N ALA A 232 0.28 -6.56 14.39
CA ALA A 232 -0.39 -7.32 15.45
C ALA A 232 -0.61 -8.79 15.06
N ALA A 233 -0.86 -9.10 13.79
CA ALA A 233 -0.99 -10.48 13.32
C ALA A 233 0.33 -11.25 13.47
N VAL A 234 1.47 -10.59 13.27
CA VAL A 234 2.80 -11.19 13.41
C VAL A 234 3.25 -11.28 14.87
N PHE A 235 3.14 -10.20 15.64
CA PHE A 235 3.69 -10.14 17.00
C PHE A 235 2.67 -10.52 18.08
N GLY A 236 1.40 -10.64 17.73
CA GLY A 236 0.29 -10.89 18.65
C GLY A 236 -0.22 -9.62 19.31
N SER A 237 -1.41 -9.71 19.94
CA SER A 237 -1.84 -8.76 20.96
C SER A 237 -1.56 -9.37 22.34
N GLY A 238 -0.85 -8.65 23.22
CA GLY A 238 -0.54 -9.12 24.57
C GLY A 238 -1.75 -9.24 25.51
N THR A 239 -2.97 -9.18 24.98
CA THR A 239 -4.24 -9.08 25.72
C THR A 239 -5.18 -10.27 25.50
N SER A 240 -4.84 -11.25 24.65
CA SER A 240 -5.69 -12.44 24.43
C SER A 240 -5.32 -13.60 25.35
N ALA A 241 -6.33 -14.36 25.78
CA ALA A 241 -6.15 -15.61 26.56
C ALA A 241 -5.43 -16.72 25.78
N ALA A 242 -5.37 -16.59 24.45
CA ALA A 242 -4.57 -17.41 23.54
C ALA A 242 -3.69 -16.47 22.69
N PRO A 243 -2.39 -16.33 23.01
CA PRO A 243 -1.49 -15.51 22.21
C PRO A 243 -1.39 -16.06 20.79
N THR A 244 -1.38 -15.17 19.80
CA THR A 244 -1.18 -15.47 18.38
C THR A 244 0.17 -14.92 17.92
N GLY A 245 0.67 -15.36 16.76
CA GLY A 245 1.94 -14.88 16.22
C GLY A 245 3.15 -15.28 17.07
N ILE A 246 4.21 -14.46 17.05
CA ILE A 246 5.46 -14.72 17.80
C ILE A 246 5.22 -14.76 19.32
N ALA A 247 4.24 -14.02 19.85
CA ALA A 247 3.88 -14.06 21.27
C ALA A 247 3.32 -15.43 21.73
N ALA A 248 2.94 -16.31 20.80
CA ALA A 248 2.54 -17.68 21.12
C ALA A 248 3.73 -18.58 21.51
N TYR A 249 4.96 -18.18 21.19
CA TYR A 249 6.16 -18.96 21.48
C TYR A 249 6.55 -18.85 22.96
N PRO A 250 6.90 -19.97 23.62
CA PRO A 250 7.07 -20.05 25.08
C PRO A 250 8.31 -19.31 25.63
N TYR A 251 9.17 -18.79 24.76
CA TYR A 251 10.43 -18.15 25.13
C TYR A 251 10.31 -16.66 25.47
N LEU A 252 9.16 -16.02 25.17
CA LEU A 252 8.90 -14.65 25.59
C LEU A 252 8.25 -14.66 26.98
N PRO A 253 8.88 -14.03 28.00
CA PRO A 253 8.32 -14.02 29.34
C PRO A 253 6.96 -13.30 29.30
N ARG A 254 5.90 -14.05 29.61
CA ARG A 254 4.58 -13.47 29.83
C ARG A 254 4.68 -12.57 31.05
N ARG A 255 4.72 -11.25 30.86
CA ARG A 255 4.49 -10.32 31.98
C ARG A 255 3.03 -10.44 32.37
N ALA A 256 2.71 -11.39 33.24
CA ALA A 256 1.48 -11.36 34.00
C ALA A 256 1.43 -10.01 34.72
N GLY A 257 0.39 -9.22 34.46
CA GLY A 257 0.25 -7.89 35.02
C GLY A 257 0.27 -7.94 36.54
N ALA A 258 1.36 -7.49 37.15
CA ALA A 258 1.36 -6.98 38.51
C ALA A 258 0.82 -5.54 38.46
N CYS A 259 -0.46 -5.38 38.19
CA CYS A 259 -1.18 -4.13 38.40
C CYS A 259 -2.48 -4.46 39.16
N GLY A 260 -2.39 -4.34 40.48
CA GLY A 260 -3.43 -4.66 41.47
C GLY A 260 -2.73 -5.24 42.70
N SER A 261 -2.72 -4.66 43.90
CA SER A 261 -3.53 -3.59 44.48
C SER A 261 -2.70 -2.93 45.58
N ALA A 262 -2.38 -1.65 45.46
CA ALA A 262 -2.07 -0.82 46.63
C ALA A 262 -3.36 -0.12 47.05
N ALA A 263 -4.24 -0.89 47.71
CA ALA A 263 -5.38 -0.37 48.42
C ALA A 263 -5.17 -0.65 49.92
N ALA A 264 -5.16 0.44 50.70
CA ALA A 264 -5.42 0.55 52.13
C ALA A 264 -4.56 -0.26 53.12
N ALA A 265 -3.66 0.47 53.81
CA ALA A 265 -3.53 0.43 55.26
C ALA A 265 -3.20 1.85 55.76
#